data_AF-A0A5J4E8P4-F1
#
_entry.id   AF-A0A5J4E8P4-F1
#
_cell.length_a   1.000
_cell.length_b   1.000
_cell.length_c   1.000
_cell.angle_alpha   90.00
_cell.angle_beta   90.00
_cell.angle_gamma   90.00
#
_symmetry.space_group_name_H-M   'P 1'
#
loop_
_entity.id
_entity.type
_entity.pdbx_description
1 polymer ?
#
loop_
_entity_poly.entity_id
_entity_poly.type
_entity_poly.pdbx_seq_one_letter_code
_entity_poly.pdbx_strand_id
1 'polypeptide(L)'
;MIAVAAEAAEVAAGADAIASSAESKDSYALGLRMTVALAVGVALIVGVIRILANWSLPIMIIGGYILVILLTTIAPREIVGVAYDFGGVTTSTVTVPLVTALGVGLASSLKGRNPMTDGFGLIAFASLTPILFVLVYGIIVEWN
;
A
#
# COMPACT_ATOMS: atom_id res chain seq x y z
N MET A 1 -11.34 -4.27 -0.99
CA MET A 1 -10.41 -5.08 -0.17
C MET A 1 -10.88 -6.50 0.05
N ILE A 2 -12.11 -6.74 0.53
CA ILE A 2 -12.56 -8.11 0.87
C ILE A 2 -12.48 -9.05 -0.34
N ALA A 3 -13.09 -8.65 -1.46
CA ALA A 3 -13.08 -9.43 -2.71
C ALA A 3 -11.65 -9.61 -3.27
N VAL A 4 -10.86 -8.54 -3.35
CA VAL A 4 -9.48 -8.61 -3.87
C VAL A 4 -8.58 -9.51 -3.02
N ALA A 5 -8.74 -9.50 -1.69
CA ALA A 5 -7.99 -10.40 -0.82
C ALA A 5 -8.44 -11.87 -0.95
N ALA A 6 -9.73 -12.11 -1.20
CA ALA A 6 -10.23 -13.45 -1.47
C ALA A 6 -9.73 -13.97 -2.83
N GLU A 7 -9.75 -13.12 -3.86
CA GLU A 7 -9.18 -13.45 -5.18
C GLU A 7 -7.68 -13.74 -5.07
N ALA A 8 -6.94 -12.94 -4.31
CA ALA A 8 -5.52 -13.21 -4.05
C ALA A 8 -5.27 -14.56 -3.38
N ALA A 9 -6.16 -15.00 -2.48
CA ALA A 9 -6.09 -16.31 -1.85
C ALA A 9 -6.42 -17.45 -2.83
N GLU A 10 -7.37 -17.25 -3.74
CA GLU A 10 -7.66 -18.19 -4.83
C GLU A 10 -6.48 -18.34 -5.78
N VAL A 11 -5.88 -17.22 -6.20
CA VAL A 11 -4.70 -17.21 -7.08
C VAL A 11 -3.51 -17.88 -6.40
N ALA A 12 -3.25 -17.58 -5.12
CA ALA A 12 -2.16 -18.20 -4.36
C ALA A 12 -2.38 -19.72 -4.19
N ALA A 13 -3.61 -20.16 -3.95
CA ALA A 13 -3.93 -21.59 -3.85
C ALA A 13 -3.84 -22.32 -5.19
N GLY A 14 -4.18 -21.65 -6.30
CA GLY A 14 -4.07 -22.19 -7.66
C GLY A 14 -2.62 -22.31 -8.15
N ALA A 15 -1.70 -21.56 -7.53
CA ALA A 15 -0.27 -21.60 -7.80
C ALA A 15 0.51 -22.53 -6.83
N ASP A 16 -0.19 -23.33 -6.03
CA ASP A 16 0.37 -24.20 -4.98
C ASP A 16 1.21 -23.45 -3.91
N ALA A 17 1.09 -22.12 -3.83
CA ALA A 17 1.77 -21.30 -2.82
C ALA A 17 1.14 -21.44 -1.42
N ILE A 18 -0.15 -21.79 -1.37
CA ILE A 18 -0.87 -22.15 -0.13
C ILE A 18 -1.74 -23.38 -0.37
N ALA A 19 -2.06 -24.12 0.69
CA ALA A 19 -2.99 -25.26 0.56
C ALA A 19 -4.37 -24.81 0.08
N SER A 20 -5.00 -25.58 -0.80
CA SER A 20 -6.33 -25.27 -1.36
C SER A 20 -7.50 -25.41 -0.37
N SER A 21 -7.21 -25.58 0.92
CA SER A 21 -8.22 -25.65 1.98
C SER A 21 -8.87 -24.29 2.21
N ALA A 22 -10.15 -24.28 2.61
CA ALA A 22 -10.86 -23.05 2.93
C ALA A 22 -10.17 -22.27 4.07
N GLU A 23 -9.66 -22.98 5.08
CA GLU A 23 -8.99 -22.39 6.24
C GLU A 23 -7.68 -21.67 5.87
N SER A 24 -6.89 -22.26 4.96
CA SER A 24 -5.65 -21.65 4.46
C SER A 24 -5.93 -20.38 3.64
N LYS A 25 -6.96 -20.42 2.78
CA LYS A 25 -7.38 -19.27 1.98
C LYS A 25 -7.89 -18.12 2.85
N ASP A 26 -8.71 -18.41 3.85
CA ASP A 26 -9.22 -17.41 4.79
C ASP A 26 -8.09 -16.79 5.62
N SER A 27 -7.15 -17.61 6.08
CA SER A 27 -5.97 -17.14 6.84
C SER A 27 -5.08 -16.24 5.99
N TYR A 28 -4.84 -16.61 4.73
CA TYR A 28 -4.07 -15.81 3.79
C TYR A 28 -4.77 -14.47 3.50
N ALA A 29 -6.07 -14.50 3.18
CA ALA A 29 -6.85 -13.29 2.91
C ALA A 29 -6.88 -12.35 4.13
N LEU A 30 -6.96 -12.88 5.34
CA LEU A 30 -6.88 -12.10 6.57
C LEU A 30 -5.49 -11.49 6.75
N GLY A 31 -4.42 -12.27 6.59
CA GLY A 31 -3.04 -11.81 6.67
C GLY A 31 -2.76 -10.66 5.70
N LEU A 32 -3.23 -10.80 4.46
CA LEU A 32 -3.11 -9.76 3.44
C LEU A 32 -3.85 -8.47 3.82
N ARG A 33 -5.07 -8.57 4.35
CA ARG A 33 -5.83 -7.39 4.84
C ARG A 33 -5.13 -6.69 5.99
N MET A 34 -4.58 -7.45 6.94
CA MET A 34 -3.83 -6.90 8.07
C MET A 34 -2.55 -6.20 7.59
N THR A 35 -1.83 -6.80 6.64
CA THR A 35 -0.67 -6.19 5.99
C THR A 35 -1.03 -4.86 5.33
N VAL A 36 -2.11 -4.82 4.55
CA VAL A 36 -2.57 -3.59 3.88
C VAL A 36 -3.02 -2.53 4.89
N ALA A 37 -3.73 -2.91 5.95
CA ALA A 37 -4.15 -1.98 7.00
C ALA A 37 -2.93 -1.34 7.70
N LEU A 38 -1.91 -2.14 8.02
CA LEU A 38 -0.65 -1.66 8.56
C LEU A 38 0.07 -0.73 7.58
N ALA A 39 0.14 -1.10 6.31
CA ALA A 39 0.76 -0.30 5.26
C ALA A 39 0.12 1.09 5.12
N VAL A 40 -1.21 1.17 5.17
CA VAL A 40 -1.94 2.45 5.14
C VAL A 40 -1.62 3.28 6.38
N GLY A 41 -1.58 2.69 7.57
CA GLY A 41 -1.19 3.39 8.79
C GLY A 41 0.22 3.98 8.70
N VAL A 42 1.18 3.18 8.23
CA VAL A 42 2.56 3.62 7.98
C VAL A 42 2.61 4.74 6.94
N ALA A 43 1.85 4.63 5.85
CA ALA A 43 1.77 5.67 4.81
C ALA A 43 1.33 7.02 5.37
N LEU A 44 0.30 7.03 6.24
CA LEU A 44 -0.18 8.26 6.86
C LEU A 44 0.85 8.86 7.80
N ILE A 45 1.51 8.04 8.63
CA ILE A 45 2.55 8.51 9.55
C ILE A 45 3.72 9.11 8.76
N VAL A 46 4.24 8.40 7.76
CA VAL A 46 5.33 8.87 6.90
C VAL A 46 4.93 10.14 6.17
N GLY A 47 3.71 10.21 5.63
CA GLY A 47 3.19 11.38 4.95
C GLY A 47 3.07 12.61 5.86
N VAL A 48 2.60 12.43 7.09
CA VAL A 48 2.52 13.51 8.10
C VAL A 48 3.93 13.98 8.47
N ILE A 49 4.85 13.06 8.76
CA ILE A 49 6.26 13.39 9.04
C ILE A 49 6.87 14.17 7.88
N ARG A 50 6.60 13.74 6.64
CA ARG A 50 7.08 14.41 5.43
C ARG A 50 6.61 15.87 5.33
N ILE A 51 5.36 16.16 5.66
CA ILE A 51 4.82 17.53 5.66
C ILE A 51 5.51 18.38 6.73
N LEU A 52 5.70 17.83 7.92
CA LEU A 52 6.36 18.51 9.04
C LEU A 52 7.85 18.78 8.75
N ALA A 53 8.54 17.80 8.18
CA ALA A 53 9.97 17.83 7.90
C ALA A 53 10.34 18.49 6.56
N ASN A 54 9.35 18.94 5.77
CA ASN A 54 9.55 19.55 4.45
C ASN A 54 10.31 18.66 3.45
N TRP A 55 10.10 17.34 3.49
CA TRP A 55 10.80 16.47 2.56
C TRP A 55 10.19 16.57 1.16
N SER A 56 11.04 16.44 0.13
CA SER A 56 10.61 16.50 -1.25
C SER A 56 9.74 15.29 -1.60
N LEU A 57 8.47 15.54 -1.93
CA LEU A 57 7.53 14.48 -2.33
C LEU A 57 8.03 13.73 -3.58
N PRO A 58 8.46 14.39 -4.68
CA PRO A 58 8.95 13.67 -5.85
C PRO A 58 10.08 12.70 -5.54
N ILE A 59 11.05 13.09 -4.70
CA ILE A 59 12.19 12.23 -4.34
C ILE A 59 11.72 10.98 -3.61
N MET A 60 10.79 11.12 -2.65
CA MET A 60 10.26 9.98 -1.90
C MET A 60 9.44 9.04 -2.77
N ILE A 61 8.63 9.58 -3.68
CA ILE A 61 7.82 8.76 -4.60
C ILE A 61 8.70 8.04 -5.61
N ILE A 62 9.69 8.72 -6.20
CA ILE A 62 10.66 8.09 -7.10
C ILE A 62 11.42 6.98 -6.38
N GLY A 63 11.96 7.23 -5.18
CA GLY A 63 12.66 6.23 -4.39
C GLY A 63 11.76 5.04 -4.02
N GLY A 64 10.51 5.30 -3.65
CA GLY A 64 9.52 4.27 -3.37
C GLY A 64 9.21 3.40 -4.58
N TYR A 65 9.04 3.98 -5.77
CA TYR A 65 8.80 3.20 -6.99
C TYR A 65 10.03 2.45 -7.47
N ILE A 66 11.25 2.98 -7.27
CA ILE A 66 12.47 2.21 -7.49
C ILE A 66 12.45 0.95 -6.61
N LEU A 67 12.09 1.09 -5.33
CA LEU A 67 11.95 -0.05 -4.44
C LEU A 67 10.85 -1.02 -4.88
N VAL A 68 9.69 -0.52 -5.33
CA VAL A 68 8.62 -1.35 -5.92
C VAL A 68 9.16 -2.15 -7.09
N ILE A 69 9.88 -1.53 -8.03
CA ILE A 69 10.44 -2.20 -9.20
C ILE A 69 11.42 -3.29 -8.78
N LEU A 70 12.33 -2.99 -7.83
CA LEU A 70 13.28 -3.97 -7.31
C LEU A 70 12.57 -5.16 -6.66
N LEU A 71 11.60 -4.91 -5.79
CA LEU A 71 10.81 -5.96 -5.16
C LEU A 71 10.00 -6.77 -6.18
N THR A 72 9.49 -6.13 -7.23
CA THR A 72 8.76 -6.81 -8.31
C THR A 72 9.64 -7.84 -9.04
N THR A 73 10.96 -7.62 -9.13
CA THR A 73 11.86 -8.59 -9.78
C THR A 73 12.09 -9.88 -8.98
N ILE A 74 11.87 -9.83 -7.67
CA ILE A 74 12.07 -10.98 -6.76
C ILE A 74 10.75 -11.57 -6.26
N ALA A 75 9.65 -10.82 -6.37
CA ALA A 75 8.34 -11.26 -5.92
C ALA A 75 7.74 -12.32 -6.85
N PRO A 76 6.92 -13.23 -6.28
CA PRO A 76 6.13 -14.17 -7.06
C PRO A 76 5.22 -13.49 -8.09
N ARG A 77 5.01 -14.10 -9.25
CA ARG A 77 4.25 -13.46 -10.35
C ARG A 77 2.78 -13.27 -9.99
N GLU A 78 2.29 -14.15 -9.13
CA GLU A 78 0.94 -14.27 -8.62
C GLU A 78 0.60 -13.11 -7.69
N ILE A 79 1.55 -12.71 -6.83
CA ILE A 79 1.36 -11.58 -5.89
C ILE A 79 1.55 -10.24 -6.59
N VAL A 80 2.34 -10.15 -7.66
CA VAL A 80 2.66 -8.86 -8.31
C VAL A 80 1.38 -8.16 -8.79
N GLY A 81 0.53 -8.83 -9.56
CA GLY A 81 -0.73 -8.24 -10.03
C GLY A 81 -1.62 -7.78 -8.87
N VAL A 82 -1.75 -8.64 -7.86
CA VAL A 82 -2.50 -8.36 -6.62
C VAL A 82 -1.94 -7.12 -5.90
N ALA A 83 -0.62 -6.98 -5.77
CA ALA A 83 0.02 -5.87 -5.09
C ALA A 83 -0.33 -4.52 -5.74
N TYR A 84 -0.30 -4.46 -7.07
CA TYR A 84 -0.65 -3.24 -7.81
C TYR A 84 -2.15 -2.91 -7.74
N ASP A 85 -3.03 -3.91 -7.69
CA ASP A 85 -4.46 -3.69 -7.46
C ASP A 85 -4.72 -3.09 -6.07
N PHE A 86 -3.98 -3.54 -5.04
CA PHE A 86 -4.12 -2.99 -3.69
C PHE A 86 -3.75 -1.51 -3.60
N GLY A 87 -2.81 -1.03 -4.42
CA GLY A 87 -2.48 0.39 -4.50
C GLY A 87 -3.66 1.26 -4.94
N GLY A 88 -4.54 0.74 -5.81
CA GLY A 88 -5.77 1.43 -6.25
C GLY A 88 -6.94 1.22 -5.30
N VAL A 89 -7.04 0.06 -4.67
CA VAL A 89 -8.11 -0.27 -3.71
C VAL A 89 -8.03 0.59 -2.44
N THR A 90 -6.82 0.94 -1.99
CA THR A 90 -6.64 1.81 -0.82
C THR A 90 -6.93 3.27 -1.11
N THR A 91 -6.99 3.68 -2.38
CA THR A 91 -7.39 5.02 -2.85
C THR A 91 -8.82 5.03 -3.39
N SER A 92 -9.73 4.35 -2.69
CA SER A 92 -11.17 4.38 -2.99
C SER A 92 -11.78 5.78 -2.87
N THR A 93 -13.00 5.93 -3.42
CA THR A 93 -13.81 7.16 -3.35
C THR A 93 -14.05 7.67 -1.93
N VAL A 94 -13.95 6.82 -0.91
CA VAL A 94 -14.11 7.19 0.51
C VAL A 94 -12.78 7.58 1.15
N THR A 95 -11.71 6.84 0.86
CA THR A 95 -10.40 7.05 1.51
C THR A 95 -9.67 8.26 0.95
N VAL A 96 -9.80 8.55 -0.35
CA VAL A 96 -9.13 9.70 -0.97
C VAL A 96 -9.56 11.03 -0.33
N PRO A 97 -10.86 11.37 -0.19
CA PRO A 97 -11.28 12.59 0.49
C PRO A 97 -10.79 12.69 1.93
N LEU A 98 -10.79 11.57 2.68
CA LEU A 98 -10.33 11.54 4.07
C LEU A 98 -8.83 11.85 4.18
N VAL A 99 -8.00 11.17 3.38
CA VAL A 99 -6.54 11.35 3.35
C VAL A 99 -6.19 12.75 2.86
N THR A 100 -6.92 13.26 1.86
CA THR A 100 -6.76 14.62 1.34
C THR A 100 -7.12 15.66 2.40
N ALA A 101 -8.26 15.50 3.09
CA ALA A 101 -8.68 16.42 4.15
C ALA A 101 -7.65 16.49 5.28
N LEU A 102 -7.09 15.34 5.68
CA LEU A 102 -6.00 15.27 6.65
C LEU A 102 -4.75 16.03 6.16
N GLY A 103 -4.28 15.73 4.95
CA GLY A 103 -3.07 16.34 4.38
C GLY A 103 -3.22 17.85 4.16
N VAL A 104 -4.31 18.28 3.53
CA VAL A 104 -4.64 19.69 3.27
C VAL A 104 -4.83 20.45 4.57
N GLY A 105 -5.56 19.88 5.54
CA GLY A 105 -5.78 20.50 6.84
C GLY A 105 -4.48 20.71 7.63
N LEU A 106 -3.61 19.69 7.64
CA LEU A 106 -2.30 19.79 8.26
C LEU A 106 -1.41 20.82 7.57
N ALA A 107 -1.31 20.77 6.24
CA ALA A 107 -0.51 21.71 5.47
C ALA A 107 -1.01 23.16 5.62
N SER A 108 -2.32 23.38 5.67
CA SER A 108 -2.91 24.72 5.84
C SER A 108 -2.63 25.34 7.21
N SER A 109 -2.36 24.50 8.22
CA SER A 109 -2.04 24.96 9.58
C SER A 109 -0.57 25.33 9.77
N LEU A 110 0.27 25.10 8.76
CA LEU A 110 1.72 25.29 8.81
C LEU A 110 2.16 26.42 7.90
N LYS A 111 2.94 27.37 8.43
CA LYS A 111 3.50 28.47 7.63
C LYS A 111 4.49 27.95 6.59
N GLY A 112 4.38 28.42 5.35
CA GLY A 112 5.30 28.07 4.26
C GLY A 112 5.06 26.70 3.62
N ARG A 113 3.93 26.05 3.92
CA ARG A 113 3.46 24.84 3.21
C ARG A 113 2.47 25.22 2.12
N ASN A 114 2.43 24.42 1.05
CA ASN A 114 1.42 24.57 0.02
C ASN A 114 0.41 23.41 0.14
N PRO A 115 -0.85 23.67 0.54
CA PRO A 115 -1.84 22.62 0.73
C PRO A 115 -2.10 21.77 -0.52
N MET A 116 -1.94 22.35 -1.71
CA MET A 116 -2.10 21.62 -2.97
C MET A 116 -0.98 20.60 -3.17
N THR A 117 0.28 20.99 -3.04
CA THR A 117 1.41 20.08 -3.30
C THR A 117 1.71 19.18 -2.11
N ASP A 118 1.62 19.73 -0.90
CA ASP A 118 1.96 19.00 0.31
C ASP A 118 0.80 18.17 0.86
N GLY A 119 -0.42 18.68 0.76
CA GLY A 119 -1.62 18.02 1.26
C GLY A 119 -2.12 16.90 0.36
N PHE A 120 -2.28 17.13 -0.95
CA PHE A 120 -2.68 16.05 -1.88
C PHE A 120 -1.59 14.99 -2.04
N GLY A 121 -0.32 15.34 -1.82
CA GLY A 121 0.80 14.40 -1.88
C GLY A 121 0.67 13.21 -0.92
N LEU A 122 -0.17 13.33 0.12
CA LEU A 122 -0.45 12.25 1.07
C LEU A 122 -1.13 11.04 0.40
N ILE A 123 -1.91 11.27 -0.66
CA ILE A 123 -2.57 10.19 -1.44
C ILE A 123 -1.52 9.29 -2.10
N ALA A 124 -0.42 9.87 -2.58
CA ALA A 124 0.63 9.12 -3.26
C ALA A 124 1.26 8.07 -2.31
N PHE A 125 1.47 8.41 -1.04
CA PHE A 125 1.93 7.44 -0.04
C PHE A 125 0.89 6.38 0.29
N ALA A 126 -0.38 6.75 0.35
CA ALA A 126 -1.49 5.84 0.61
C ALA A 126 -1.69 4.80 -0.51
N SER A 127 -1.21 5.09 -1.73
CA SER A 127 -1.19 4.15 -2.85
C SER A 127 0.12 3.33 -2.90
N LEU A 128 1.27 3.99 -2.70
CA LEU A 128 2.58 3.37 -2.87
C LEU A 128 2.92 2.36 -1.76
N THR A 129 2.64 2.69 -0.50
CA THR A 129 3.04 1.85 0.64
C THR A 129 2.34 0.47 0.66
N PRO A 130 1.03 0.36 0.36
CA PRO A 130 0.37 -0.94 0.23
C PRO A 130 1.00 -1.85 -0.82
N ILE A 131 1.41 -1.32 -1.97
CA ILE A 131 2.08 -2.11 -3.02
C ILE A 131 3.36 -2.74 -2.45
N LEU A 132 4.20 -1.92 -1.80
CA LEU A 132 5.43 -2.40 -1.18
C LEU A 132 5.18 -3.51 -0.15
N PHE A 133 4.22 -3.31 0.75
CA PHE A 133 3.93 -4.25 1.82
C PHE A 133 3.34 -5.56 1.29
N VAL A 134 2.49 -5.51 0.27
CA VAL A 134 1.94 -6.72 -0.35
C VAL A 134 3.01 -7.49 -1.12
N LEU A 135 3.93 -6.82 -1.83
CA LEU A 135 5.08 -7.47 -2.46
C LEU A 135 5.95 -8.19 -1.42
N VAL A 136 6.28 -7.51 -0.31
CA VAL A 136 7.03 -8.12 0.80
C VAL A 136 6.28 -9.29 1.42
N TYR A 137 4.97 -9.18 1.60
CA TYR A 137 4.15 -10.26 2.14
C TYR A 137 4.20 -11.51 1.25
N GLY A 138 4.03 -11.35 -0.08
CA GLY A 138 4.12 -12.49 -1.00
C GLY A 138 5.49 -13.14 -1.00
N ILE A 139 6.57 -12.35 -0.97
CA ILE A 139 7.94 -12.86 -0.85
C ILE A 139 8.12 -13.70 0.43
N ILE A 140 7.61 -13.24 1.56
CA ILE A 140 7.76 -13.94 2.85
C ILE A 140 6.91 -15.22 2.90
N VAL A 141 5.70 -15.19 2.37
CA VAL A 141 4.78 -16.34 2.44
C VAL A 141 5.21 -17.45 1.49
N GLU A 142 5.69 -17.13 0.29
CA GLU A 142 6.08 -18.15 -0.70
C GLU A 142 7.46 -18.77 -0.44
N TRP A 143 8.35 -18.08 0.28
CA TRP A 143 9.64 -18.63 0.68
C TRP A 143 9.63 -19.46 1.97
N ASN A 144 8.48 -19.62 2.63
CA ASN A 144 8.29 -20.47 3.81
C ASN A 144 7.56 -21.76 3.46
#